data_AF-A0A533U0X1-F1
#
_entry.id   AF-A0A533U0X1-F1
#
_cell.length_a   1.000
_cell.length_b   1.000
_cell.length_c   1.000
_cell.angle_alpha   90.00
_cell.angle_beta   90.00
_cell.angle_gamma   90.00
#
_symmetry.space_group_name_H-M   'P 1'
#
loop_
_entity.id
_entity.type
_entity.pdbx_description
1 polymer ?
#
loop_
_entity_poly.entity_id
_entity_poly.type
_entity_poly.pdbx_seq_one_letter_code
_entity_poly.pdbx_strand_id
1 'polypeptide(L)' 'MICRQGKPTDNPNIVSFNEKFRDGCLSVNWFLDMEDARRKIEAWRQEYNEVRPHYSLSQLTPMEFIEMQ' A
#
# COMPACT_ATOMS: atom_id res chain seq x y z
N MET A 1 -8.32 9.81 6.49
CA MET A 1 -9.20 10.14 5.35
C MET A 1 -9.96 8.89 4.98
N ILE A 2 -11.29 8.92 5.08
CA ILE A 2 -12.17 7.78 4.82
C ILE A 2 -12.80 8.05 3.45
N CYS A 3 -12.87 7.02 2.58
CA CYS A 3 -13.67 7.05 1.35
C CYS A 3 -15.01 7.72 1.62
N ARG A 4 -15.44 8.64 0.74
CA ARG A 4 -16.66 9.43 0.92
C ARG A 4 -17.82 8.54 1.38
N GLN A 5 -18.40 8.89 2.52
CA GLN A 5 -19.58 8.25 3.10
C GLN A 5 -20.70 8.30 2.06
N GLY A 6 -20.99 7.19 1.39
CA GLY A 6 -22.02 7.12 0.35
C GLY A 6 -21.77 6.13 -0.80
N LYS A 7 -20.51 5.81 -1.12
CA LYS A 7 -20.17 4.77 -2.11
C LYS A 7 -18.87 4.05 -1.72
N PRO A 8 -18.93 3.02 -0.86
CA PRO A 8 -17.75 2.26 -0.43
C PRO A 8 -17.05 1.50 -1.58
N THR A 9 -17.71 1.36 -2.72
CA THR A 9 -17.26 0.59 -3.89
C THR A 9 -16.50 1.40 -4.94
N ASP A 10 -16.38 2.72 -4.81
CA ASP A 10 -15.82 3.57 -5.87
C ASP A 10 -14.30 3.41 -6.02
N ASN A 11 -13.58 2.94 -4.99
CA ASN A 11 -12.15 2.68 -5.11
C ASN A 11 -11.62 1.62 -4.11
N PRO A 12 -12.02 0.34 -4.27
CA PRO A 12 -11.60 -0.75 -3.37
C PRO A 12 -10.08 -0.89 -3.31
N ASN A 13 -9.38 -0.53 -4.39
CA ASN A 13 -7.92 -0.56 -4.46
C ASN A 13 -7.29 0.46 -3.50
N ILE A 14 -7.78 1.71 -3.49
CA ILE A 14 -7.28 2.74 -2.58
C ILE A 14 -7.61 2.41 -1.12
N VAL A 15 -8.76 1.79 -0.85
CA VAL A 15 -9.13 1.36 0.51
C VAL A 15 -8.18 0.27 1.00
N SER A 16 -7.99 -0.79 0.19
CA SER A 16 -7.07 -1.89 0.52
C SER A 16 -5.63 -1.41 0.68
N PHE A 17 -5.18 -0.48 -0.17
CA PHE A 17 -3.85 0.12 -0.06
C PHE A 17 -3.68 0.87 1.27
N ASN A 18 -4.62 1.74 1.63
CA ASN A 18 -4.51 2.54 2.86
C ASN A 18 -4.55 1.67 4.12
N GLU A 19 -5.36 0.61 4.13
CA GLU A 19 -5.39 -0.36 5.23
C GLU A 19 -4.03 -1.05 5.39
N LYS A 20 -3.49 -1.60 4.30
CA LYS A 20 -2.17 -2.27 4.30
C LYS A 20 -1.04 -1.32 4.63
N PHE A 21 -1.09 -0.06 4.18
CA PHE A 21 -0.09 0.94 4.51
C PHE A 21 -0.12 1.26 6.01
N ARG A 22 -1.31 1.38 6.60
CA ARG A 22 -1.46 1.62 8.02
C ARG A 22 -0.94 0.46 8.86
N ASP A 23 -1.30 -0.77 8.51
CA ASP A 23 -0.95 -1.98 9.26
C ASP A 23 0.48 -2.49 8.98
N GLY A 24 0.99 -2.27 7.77
CA GLY A 24 2.28 -2.78 7.34
C GLY A 24 3.43 -1.77 7.42
N CYS A 25 3.15 -0.46 7.44
CA CYS A 25 4.17 0.58 7.49
C CYS A 25 4.06 1.44 8.75
N LEU A 26 2.88 2.01 9.02
CA LEU A 26 2.73 3.03 10.07
C LEU A 26 2.65 2.44 11.48
N SER A 27 2.08 1.25 11.65
CA SER A 27 1.97 0.60 12.97
C SER A 27 3.26 -0.10 13.42
N VAL A 28 4.07 -0.59 12.46
CA VAL A 28 5.28 -1.39 12.75
C VAL A 28 6.55 -0.54 12.84
N ASN A 29 6.55 0.68 12.29
CA ASN A 29 7.71 1.56 12.31
C ASN A 29 7.55 2.70 13.32
N TRP A 30 8.54 2.87 14.19
CA TRP A 30 8.73 4.13 14.92
C TRP A 30 9.48 5.12 14.02
N PHE A 31 8.95 6.34 13.94
CA PHE A 31 9.57 7.43 13.19
C PHE A 31 10.31 8.36 14.14
N LEU A 32 11.60 8.57 13.89
CA LEU A 32 12.43 9.45 14.71
C LEU A 32 12.42 10.90 14.21
N ASP A 33 12.36 11.06 12.89
CA ASP A 33 12.28 12.35 12.21
C ASP A 33 11.55 12.18 10.86
N MET A 34 11.15 13.28 10.23
CA MET A 34 10.51 13.30 8.91
C MET A 34 11.39 12.65 7.82
N GLU A 35 12.71 12.77 7.91
CA GLU A 35 13.62 12.16 6.93
C GLU A 35 13.67 10.62 7.09
N ASP A 36 13.68 10.13 8.33
CA ASP A 36 13.57 8.70 8.66
C ASP A 36 12.22 8.13 8.21
N ALA A 37 11.13 8.88 8.42
CA ALA A 37 9.81 8.51 7.93
C ALA A 37 9.77 8.38 6.42
N ARG A 38 10.34 9.34 5.68
CA ARG A 38 10.42 9.27 4.21
C ARG A 38 11.16 8.03 3.72
N ARG A 39 12.33 7.73 4.31
CA ARG A 39 13.11 6.53 3.92
C ARG A 39 12.35 5.25 4.18
N LYS A 40 11.72 5.11 5.37
CA LYS A 40 10.93 3.92 5.73
C LYS A 40 9.70 3.73 4.85
N ILE A 41 9.00 4.82 4.54
CA ILE A 41 7.84 4.79 3.64
C ILE A 41 8.26 4.40 2.22
N GLU A 42 9.40 4.91 1.74
CA GLU A 42 9.90 4.60 0.40
C GLU A 42 10.36 3.15 0.29
N ALA A 43 11.07 2.63 1.28
CA ALA A 43 11.43 1.22 1.38
C ALA A 43 10.19 0.32 1.39
N TRP A 44 9.20 0.65 2.23
CA TRP A 44 7.94 -0.10 2.29
C TRP A 44 7.18 -0.06 0.96
N ARG A 45 7.19 1.07 0.25
CA ARG A 45 6.57 1.21 -1.06
C ARG A 45 7.23 0.29 -2.09
N GLN A 46 8.55 0.15 -2.07
CA GLN A 46 9.26 -0.80 -2.93
C GLN A 46 8.85 -2.24 -2.60
N GLU A 47 8.90 -2.64 -1.33
CA GLU A 47 8.48 -3.97 -0.89
C GLU A 47 7.01 -4.29 -1.26
N TYR A 48 6.12 -3.32 -1.13
CA TYR A 48 4.72 -3.46 -1.50
C TYR A 48 4.54 -3.70 -3.01
N ASN A 49 5.31 -2.98 -3.84
CA ASN A 49 5.20 -3.07 -5.30
C ASN A 49 5.92 -4.27 -5.90
N GLU A 50 7.01 -4.73 -5.28
CA GLU A 50 7.91 -5.73 -5.87
C GLU A 50 7.81 -7.12 -5.22
N VAL A 51 7.37 -7.21 -3.95
CA VAL A 51 7.49 -8.46 -3.17
C VAL A 51 6.14 -9.00 -2.72
N ARG A 52 5.12 -8.15 -2.51
CA ARG A 52 3.84 -8.62 -1.97
C ARG A 52 2.84 -9.01 -3.08
N PRO A 53 2.54 -10.32 -3.25
CA PRO A 53 1.45 -10.73 -4.12
C PRO A 53 0.12 -10.24 -3.55
N HIS A 54 -0.74 -9.69 -4.41
CA HIS A 54 -2.05 -9.20 -4.00
C HIS A 54 -3.14 -10.12 -4.52
N TYR A 55 -3.99 -10.65 -3.62
CA TYR A 55 -5.19 -11.42 -3.99
C TYR A 55 -6.09 -10.66 -4.98
N SER A 56 -6.19 -9.34 -4.85
CA SER A 56 -6.95 -8.49 -5.77
C SER A 56 -6.31 -8.35 -7.16
N LEU A 57 -5.02 -8.68 -7.31
CA LEU A 57 -4.29 -8.70 -8.58
C LEU A 57 -3.99 -10.14 -9.02
N SER A 58 -4.88 -11.09 -8.72
CA SER A 58 -4.68 -12.52 -9.08
C SER A 58 -3.41 -13.15 -8.49
N GLN A 59 -2.99 -12.72 -7.29
CA GLN A 59 -1.72 -13.12 -6.65
C GLN A 59 -0.46 -12.59 -7.34
N LEU A 60 -0.58 -11.62 -8.24
CA LEU A 60 0.57 -10.94 -8.83
C LEU A 60 1.00 -9.77 -7.94
N THR A 61 2.27 -9.43 -8.00
CA THR A 61 2.77 -8.17 -7.47
C THR A 61 2.28 -7.01 -8.35
N PRO A 62 2.16 -5.78 -7.81
CA PRO A 62 1.85 -4.60 -8.62
C PRO A 62 2.78 -4.43 -9.83
N MET A 63 4.07 -4.76 -9.70
CA MET A 63 5.01 -4.67 -10.82
C MET A 63 4.68 -5.71 -11.90
N GLU A 64 4.47 -6.98 -11.54
CA GLU A 64 4.10 -8.03 -12.48
C GLU A 64 2.76 -7.75 -13.17
N PHE A 65 1.80 -7.17 -12.45
CA PHE A 65 0.52 -6.77 -13.04
C PHE A 65 0.70 -5.66 -14.10
N ILE A 66 1.61 -4.71 -13.88
CA ILE A 66 1.93 -3.66 -14.86
C ILE A 66 2.67 -4.24 -16.07
N GLU A 67 3.60 -5.18 -15.87
CA GLU A 67 4.31 -5.84 -16.97
C GLU A 67 3.41 -6.75 -17.82
N MET A 68 2.31 -7.27 -17.25
CA MET A 68 1.34 -8.10 -17.95
C MET A 68 0.25 -7.31 -18.72
N GLN A 69 0.25 -5.98 -18.64
CA GLN A 69 -0.77 -5.11 -19.24
C GLN A 69 -0.29 -4.41 -20.52
#